data_AF-A0A173R647-F1
#
_entry.id   AF-A0A173R647-F1
#
_cell.length_a   1.000
_cell.length_b   1.000
_cell.length_c   1.000
_cell.angle_alpha   90.00
_cell.angle_beta   90.00
_cell.angle_gamma   90.00
#
_symmetry.space_group_name_H-M   'P 1'
#
loop_
_entity.id
_entity.type
_entity.pdbx_description
1 polymer ?
#
loop_
_entity_poly.entity_id
_entity_poly.type
_entity_poly.pdbx_seq_one_letter_code
_entity_poly.pdbx_strand_id
1 'polypeptide(L)'
;MDDNKNKPMGWPLLYTLATLAGVAMLAILKACGIISMSWPVVIAGLVWVPTALLLITLWVATLLIWIGRTGKKIREYNRRRKISRTLDESMKGLTLNGVGPIYGIRRNKGENNTDYEKRIREKLGLSPRSLPKYETMEQLTLSNVGPIYGVVKKQDESWKHYRRRILKAARTLDTVNVQNAPKPRKE
;
A
#
# COMPACT_ATOMS: atom_id res chain seq x y z
N MET A 1 17.28 -14.02 -24.51
CA MET A 1 18.56 -13.90 -23.78
C MET A 1 18.27 -14.13 -22.32
N ASP A 2 18.74 -15.27 -21.81
CA ASP A 2 18.37 -15.86 -20.52
C ASP A 2 19.13 -15.22 -19.35
N ASP A 3 18.49 -14.24 -18.70
CA ASP A 3 18.93 -13.72 -17.39
C ASP A 3 18.45 -14.64 -16.25
N ASN A 4 19.00 -15.85 -16.18
CA ASN A 4 18.77 -16.75 -15.05
C ASN A 4 19.99 -17.63 -14.75
N LYS A 5 21.10 -17.01 -14.35
CA LYS A 5 22.18 -17.71 -13.65
C LYS A 5 22.82 -16.72 -12.70
N ASN A 6 22.26 -16.58 -11.49
CA ASN A 6 22.96 -16.12 -10.27
C ASN A 6 21.97 -16.18 -9.10
N LYS A 7 21.60 -17.40 -8.68
CA LYS A 7 21.04 -17.60 -7.35
C LYS A 7 22.18 -17.32 -6.34
N PRO A 8 22.02 -16.40 -5.37
CA PRO A 8 22.97 -16.23 -4.28
C PRO A 8 22.76 -17.35 -3.25
N MET A 9 22.92 -18.61 -3.66
CA MET A 9 22.69 -19.77 -2.79
C MET A 9 24.00 -20.31 -2.19
N GLY A 10 25.15 -19.74 -2.58
CA GLY A 10 26.48 -20.15 -2.09
C GLY A 10 27.10 -19.26 -1.01
N TRP A 11 26.61 -18.02 -0.83
CA TRP A 11 27.18 -17.10 0.17
C TRP A 11 27.02 -17.58 1.62
N PRO A 12 25.88 -18.15 2.04
CA PRO A 12 25.74 -18.68 3.40
C PRO A 12 26.65 -19.90 3.62
N LEU A 13 26.81 -20.76 2.60
CA LEU A 13 27.62 -21.98 2.65
C LEU A 13 29.11 -21.66 2.75
N LEU A 14 29.59 -20.68 1.98
CA LEU A 14 30.95 -20.17 2.08
C LEU A 14 31.20 -19.53 3.45
N TYR A 15 30.22 -18.81 4.00
CA TYR A 15 30.34 -18.21 5.33
C TYR A 15 30.41 -19.29 6.43
N THR A 16 29.60 -20.34 6.34
CA THR A 16 29.66 -21.49 7.28
C THR A 16 30.95 -22.28 7.18
N LEU A 17 31.52 -22.42 5.97
CA LEU A 17 32.81 -23.09 5.77
C LEU A 17 33.97 -22.22 6.27
N ALA A 18 33.91 -20.90 6.06
CA ALA A 18 34.90 -19.96 6.54
C ALA A 18 34.90 -19.86 8.08
N THR A 19 33.73 -19.90 8.72
CA THR A 19 33.65 -19.92 10.20
C THR A 19 34.14 -21.25 10.77
N LEU A 20 33.80 -22.40 10.16
CA LEU A 20 34.35 -23.71 10.55
C LEU A 20 35.87 -23.76 10.40
N ALA A 21 36.41 -23.24 9.31
CA ALA A 21 37.85 -23.15 9.07
C ALA A 21 38.53 -22.23 10.10
N GLY A 22 37.94 -21.08 10.42
CA GLY A 22 38.44 -20.17 11.45
C GLY A 22 38.45 -20.80 12.85
N VAL A 23 37.42 -21.57 13.21
CA VAL A 23 37.33 -22.30 14.49
C VAL A 23 38.38 -23.41 14.56
N ALA A 24 38.59 -24.15 13.46
CA ALA A 24 39.64 -25.18 13.39
C ALA A 24 41.05 -24.57 13.49
N MET A 25 41.29 -23.43 12.83
CA MET A 25 42.56 -22.70 12.87
C MET A 25 42.87 -22.19 14.28
N LEU A 26 41.86 -21.65 14.98
CA LEU A 26 41.97 -21.23 16.39
C LEU A 26 42.25 -22.40 17.33
N ALA A 27 41.66 -23.57 17.09
CA ALA A 27 41.93 -24.78 17.86
C ALA A 27 43.38 -25.28 17.67
N ILE A 28 43.89 -25.26 16.43
CA ILE A 28 45.28 -25.65 16.10
C ILE A 28 46.29 -24.63 16.67
N LEU A 29 46.02 -23.33 16.55
CA LEU A 29 46.84 -22.26 17.15
C LEU A 29 46.94 -22.37 18.68
N LYS A 30 45.89 -22.87 19.33
CA LYS A 30 45.88 -23.11 20.78
C LYS A 30 46.61 -24.39 21.18
N ALA A 31 46.50 -25.47 20.39
CA ALA A 31 47.30 -26.69 20.58
C ALA A 31 48.81 -26.44 20.39
N CYS A 32 49.17 -25.45 19.56
CA CYS A 32 50.56 -25.00 19.34
C CYS A 32 51.08 -24.05 20.45
N GLY A 33 50.28 -23.73 21.47
CA GLY A 33 50.73 -22.97 22.65
C GLY A 33 50.94 -21.47 22.47
N ILE A 34 50.47 -20.88 21.35
CA ILE A 34 50.74 -19.48 20.99
C ILE A 34 49.84 -18.49 21.76
N ILE A 35 48.71 -18.93 22.34
CA ILE A 35 47.70 -18.05 22.98
C ILE A 35 47.39 -18.49 24.42
N SER A 36 47.81 -17.69 25.40
CA SER A 36 47.69 -17.92 26.86
C SER A 36 46.31 -17.61 27.46
N MET A 37 45.22 -17.74 26.70
CA MET A 37 43.87 -17.53 27.25
C MET A 37 43.39 -18.73 28.07
N SER A 38 42.73 -18.49 29.20
CA SER A 38 42.18 -19.54 30.06
C SER A 38 41.07 -20.32 29.33
N TRP A 39 41.11 -21.66 29.42
CA TRP A 39 40.13 -22.57 28.81
C TRP A 39 38.64 -22.22 29.01
N PRO A 40 38.21 -21.69 30.18
CA PRO A 40 36.82 -21.27 30.39
C PRO A 40 36.37 -20.18 29.42
N VAL A 41 37.26 -19.27 29.03
CA VAL A 41 36.94 -18.16 28.09
C VAL A 41 36.71 -18.70 26.69
N VAL A 42 37.47 -19.73 26.29
CA VAL A 42 37.32 -20.37 24.97
C VAL A 42 36.03 -21.17 24.90
N ILE A 43 35.68 -21.94 25.94
CA ILE A 43 34.42 -22.69 26.01
C ILE A 43 33.22 -21.73 26.07
N ALA A 44 33.33 -20.66 26.87
CA ALA A 44 32.30 -19.62 26.94
C ALA A 44 32.08 -18.96 25.57
N GLY A 45 33.16 -18.64 24.84
CA GLY A 45 33.07 -18.12 23.47
C GLY A 45 32.48 -19.13 22.48
N LEU A 46 32.85 -20.41 22.57
CA LEU A 46 32.38 -21.45 21.67
C LEU A 46 30.91 -21.82 21.86
N VAL A 47 30.38 -21.61 23.08
CA VAL A 47 28.95 -21.76 23.37
C VAL A 47 28.19 -20.48 23.00
N TRP A 48 28.72 -19.30 23.31
CA TRP A 48 28.02 -18.04 23.03
C TRP A 48 27.96 -17.69 21.54
N VAL A 49 28.99 -18.01 20.76
CA VAL A 49 29.02 -17.66 19.32
C VAL A 49 27.90 -18.35 18.53
N PRO A 50 27.66 -19.67 18.65
CA PRO A 50 26.50 -20.34 18.04
C PRO A 50 25.17 -19.84 18.60
N THR A 51 25.10 -19.56 19.89
CA THR A 51 23.86 -19.09 20.54
C THR A 51 23.46 -17.69 20.06
N ALA A 52 24.43 -16.78 19.94
CA ALA A 52 24.24 -15.47 19.36
C ALA A 52 23.86 -15.55 17.87
N LEU A 53 24.50 -16.45 17.11
CA LEU A 53 24.18 -16.69 15.71
C LEU A 53 22.73 -17.19 15.53
N LEU A 54 22.28 -18.12 16.38
CA LEU A 54 20.90 -18.60 16.40
C LEU A 54 19.91 -17.48 16.76
N LEU A 55 20.23 -16.66 17.76
CA LEU A 55 19.39 -15.51 18.12
C LEU A 55 19.29 -14.50 16.98
N ILE A 56 20.41 -14.19 16.30
CA ILE A 56 20.44 -13.28 15.16
C ILE A 56 19.61 -13.84 14.00
N THR A 57 19.77 -15.12 13.65
CA THR A 57 18.98 -15.74 12.56
C THR A 57 17.48 -15.76 12.86
N LEU A 58 17.08 -16.05 14.10
CA LEU A 58 15.68 -15.94 14.54
C LEU A 58 15.18 -14.49 14.45
N TRP A 59 16.00 -13.52 14.84
CA TRP A 59 15.67 -12.09 14.73
C TRP A 59 15.49 -11.66 13.27
N VAL A 60 16.37 -12.10 12.37
CA VAL A 60 16.26 -11.81 10.93
C VAL A 60 15.00 -12.45 10.34
N ALA A 61 14.68 -13.69 10.73
CA ALA A 61 13.47 -14.37 10.27
C ALA A 61 12.19 -13.63 10.70
N THR A 62 12.12 -13.16 11.96
CA THR A 62 10.96 -12.37 12.42
C THR A 62 10.86 -11.02 11.72
N LEU A 63 12.00 -10.35 11.48
CA LEU A 63 12.08 -9.11 10.71
C LEU A 63 11.56 -9.29 9.27
N LEU A 64 11.95 -10.37 8.59
CA LEU A 64 11.50 -10.67 7.23
C LEU A 64 9.99 -10.97 7.18
N ILE A 65 9.46 -11.72 8.14
CA ILE A 65 8.02 -12.00 8.26
C ILE A 65 7.25 -10.68 8.48
N TRP A 66 7.79 -9.78 9.31
CA TRP A 66 7.19 -8.48 9.57
C TRP A 66 7.19 -7.60 8.31
N ILE A 67 8.30 -7.51 7.59
CA ILE A 67 8.41 -6.75 6.32
C ILE A 67 7.45 -7.31 5.26
N GLY A 68 7.36 -8.63 5.13
CA GLY A 68 6.44 -9.29 4.18
C GLY A 68 4.96 -8.98 4.47
N ARG A 69 4.58 -8.94 5.75
CA ARG A 69 3.22 -8.53 6.17
C ARG A 69 2.98 -7.04 5.92
N THR A 70 3.97 -6.19 6.19
CA THR A 70 3.86 -4.73 6.01
C THR A 70 3.76 -4.35 4.52
N GLY A 71 4.53 -5.01 3.65
CA GLY A 71 4.45 -4.80 2.20
C GLY A 71 3.07 -5.13 1.61
N LYS A 72 2.41 -6.17 2.10
CA LYS A 72 1.02 -6.50 1.71
C LYS A 72 0.03 -5.41 2.13
N LYS A 73 0.16 -4.89 3.36
CA LYS A 73 -0.68 -3.78 3.85
C LYS A 73 -0.50 -2.49 3.04
N ILE A 74 0.74 -2.15 2.68
CA ILE A 74 1.05 -0.94 1.90
C ILE A 74 0.44 -1.04 0.48
N ARG A 75 0.58 -2.20 -0.16
CA ARG A 75 0.06 -2.42 -1.52
C ARG A 75 -1.48 -2.30 -1.54
N GLU A 76 -2.14 -2.89 -0.55
CA GLU A 76 -3.60 -2.81 -0.38
C GLU A 76 -4.05 -1.37 -0.06
N TYR A 77 -3.31 -0.64 0.78
CA TYR A 77 -3.60 0.77 1.08
C TYR A 77 -3.49 1.67 -0.16
N ASN A 78 -2.43 1.51 -0.96
CA ASN A 78 -2.26 2.29 -2.18
C ASN A 78 -3.35 1.98 -3.21
N ARG A 79 -3.79 0.72 -3.32
CA ARG A 79 -4.92 0.35 -4.19
C ARG A 79 -6.21 1.03 -3.73
N ARG A 80 -6.50 0.99 -2.43
CA ARG A 80 -7.67 1.67 -1.84
C ARG A 80 -7.65 3.17 -2.11
N ARG A 81 -6.48 3.79 -1.99
CA ARG A 81 -6.30 5.23 -2.20
C ARG A 81 -6.52 5.66 -3.65
N LYS A 82 -6.11 4.83 -4.62
CA LYS A 82 -6.37 5.10 -6.04
C LYS A 82 -7.86 5.04 -6.35
N ILE A 83 -8.54 3.98 -5.93
CA ILE A 83 -9.99 3.81 -6.16
C ILE A 83 -10.79 4.92 -5.48
N SER A 84 -10.42 5.31 -4.26
CA SER A 84 -11.09 6.44 -3.60
C SER A 84 -10.87 7.74 -4.36
N ARG A 85 -9.68 7.98 -4.93
CA ARG A 85 -9.41 9.21 -5.69
C ARG A 85 -10.18 9.27 -6.99
N THR A 86 -10.17 8.21 -7.79
CA THR A 86 -10.90 8.17 -9.06
C THR A 86 -12.39 8.29 -8.84
N LEU A 87 -12.91 7.64 -7.79
CA LEU A 87 -14.31 7.76 -7.41
C LEU A 87 -14.66 9.16 -6.91
N ASP A 88 -13.80 9.79 -6.09
CA ASP A 88 -14.01 11.15 -5.58
C ASP A 88 -13.98 12.20 -6.72
N GLU A 89 -13.08 12.04 -7.69
CA GLU A 89 -13.08 12.85 -8.92
C GLU A 89 -14.35 12.67 -9.74
N SER A 90 -14.81 11.43 -9.92
CA SER A 90 -16.04 11.12 -10.65
C SER A 90 -17.26 11.71 -9.93
N MET A 91 -17.34 11.51 -8.61
CA MET A 91 -18.35 12.09 -7.73
C MET A 91 -18.40 13.61 -7.91
N LYS A 92 -17.26 14.29 -7.77
CA LYS A 92 -17.15 15.73 -7.94
C LYS A 92 -17.61 16.22 -9.30
N GLY A 93 -17.28 15.49 -10.38
CA GLY A 93 -17.75 15.81 -11.73
C GLY A 93 -19.27 15.73 -11.87
N LEU A 94 -19.90 14.71 -11.28
CA LEU A 94 -21.35 14.56 -11.24
C LEU A 94 -22.01 15.70 -10.43
N THR A 95 -21.42 16.07 -9.29
CA THR A 95 -21.88 17.21 -8.48
C THR A 95 -21.88 18.49 -9.32
N LEU A 96 -20.74 18.80 -9.93
CA LEU A 96 -20.57 20.02 -10.69
C LEU A 96 -21.49 20.04 -11.91
N ASN A 97 -21.71 18.91 -12.57
CA ASN A 97 -22.63 18.80 -13.69
C ASN A 97 -24.10 19.04 -13.29
N GLY A 98 -24.50 18.66 -12.08
CA GLY A 98 -25.85 18.96 -11.56
C GLY A 98 -26.00 20.42 -11.14
N VAL A 99 -24.91 21.04 -10.67
CA VAL A 99 -24.92 22.35 -10.02
C VAL A 99 -24.60 23.50 -10.98
N GLY A 100 -23.64 23.33 -11.89
CA GLY A 100 -23.22 24.38 -12.80
C GLY A 100 -24.34 24.92 -13.68
N PRO A 101 -25.26 24.09 -14.22
CA PRO A 101 -26.44 24.58 -14.94
C PRO A 101 -27.37 25.46 -14.08
N ILE A 102 -27.50 25.18 -12.77
CA ILE A 102 -28.30 25.99 -11.83
C ILE A 102 -27.79 27.44 -11.78
N TYR A 103 -26.48 27.61 -11.95
CA TYR A 103 -25.83 28.92 -11.97
C TYR A 103 -25.59 29.47 -13.38
N GLY A 104 -26.17 28.85 -14.41
CA GLY A 104 -26.04 29.30 -15.80
C GLY A 104 -24.67 29.04 -16.42
N ILE A 105 -23.88 28.12 -15.85
CA ILE A 105 -22.53 27.79 -16.34
C ILE A 105 -22.54 26.35 -16.85
N ARG A 106 -22.48 26.20 -18.16
CA ARG A 106 -22.32 24.88 -18.77
C ARG A 106 -20.85 24.46 -18.78
N ARG A 107 -20.64 23.16 -18.62
CA ARG A 107 -19.33 22.53 -18.71
C ARG A 107 -18.84 22.58 -20.15
N ASN A 108 -17.60 22.99 -20.35
CA ASN A 108 -16.97 22.99 -21.67
C ASN A 108 -16.52 21.57 -22.04
N LYS A 109 -16.53 21.25 -23.34
CA LYS A 109 -16.12 19.94 -23.84
C LYS A 109 -14.64 19.72 -23.53
N GLY A 110 -14.31 18.64 -22.81
CA GLY A 110 -12.93 18.33 -22.39
C GLY A 110 -12.44 19.06 -21.13
N GLU A 111 -13.29 19.86 -20.50
CA GLU A 111 -12.92 20.62 -19.29
C GLU A 111 -12.76 19.72 -18.06
N ASN A 112 -11.67 19.92 -17.32
CA ASN A 112 -11.41 19.21 -16.07
C ASN A 112 -12.37 19.69 -14.97
N ASN A 113 -12.70 18.81 -14.01
CA ASN A 113 -13.58 19.12 -12.89
C ASN A 113 -13.07 20.31 -12.06
N THR A 114 -11.75 20.47 -11.93
CA THR A 114 -11.14 21.59 -11.18
C THR A 114 -11.35 22.93 -11.86
N ASP A 115 -11.18 23.00 -13.18
CA ASP A 115 -11.35 24.25 -13.94
C ASP A 115 -12.82 24.64 -14.01
N TYR A 116 -13.71 23.66 -14.15
CA TYR A 116 -15.14 23.88 -14.11
C TYR A 116 -15.61 24.38 -12.74
N GLU A 117 -15.11 23.80 -11.64
CA GLU A 117 -15.35 24.32 -10.29
C GLU A 117 -14.83 25.75 -10.14
N LYS A 118 -13.61 26.02 -10.63
CA LYS A 118 -13.00 27.35 -10.53
C LYS A 118 -13.86 28.39 -11.24
N ARG A 119 -14.33 28.10 -12.45
CA ARG A 119 -15.24 28.97 -13.20
C ARG A 119 -16.56 29.18 -12.48
N ILE A 120 -17.15 28.13 -11.90
CA ILE A 120 -18.36 28.25 -11.10
C ILE A 120 -18.11 29.20 -9.92
N ARG A 121 -17.00 29.02 -9.20
CA ARG A 121 -16.60 29.84 -8.05
C ARG A 121 -16.34 31.30 -8.42
N GLU A 122 -15.69 31.51 -9.56
CA GLU A 122 -15.32 32.83 -10.09
C GLU A 122 -16.54 33.62 -10.61
N LYS A 123 -17.42 32.98 -11.39
CA LYS A 123 -18.71 33.56 -11.82
C LYS A 123 -19.59 33.97 -10.66
N LEU A 124 -19.48 33.26 -9.55
CA LEU A 124 -20.23 33.53 -8.34
C LEU A 124 -19.57 34.62 -7.46
N GLY A 125 -18.38 35.12 -7.79
CA GLY A 125 -17.72 36.26 -7.11
C GLY A 125 -17.57 36.12 -5.59
N LEU A 126 -17.38 34.89 -5.08
CA LEU A 126 -18.05 34.44 -3.85
C LEU A 126 -17.65 35.08 -2.51
N SER A 127 -18.66 35.64 -1.84
CA SER A 127 -18.83 35.49 -0.37
C SER A 127 -19.41 34.08 -0.07
N PRO A 128 -19.05 33.38 1.03
CA PRO A 128 -19.13 31.92 1.20
C PRO A 128 -20.52 31.23 1.20
N ARG A 129 -21.62 31.89 0.80
CA ARG A 129 -22.99 31.50 1.21
C ARG A 129 -23.95 31.08 0.08
N SER A 130 -23.59 31.21 -1.19
CA SER A 130 -24.51 30.93 -2.32
C SER A 130 -24.32 29.58 -3.02
N LEU A 131 -23.23 28.85 -2.77
CA LEU A 131 -23.16 27.41 -3.05
C LEU A 131 -23.84 26.67 -1.90
N PRO A 132 -24.71 25.66 -2.14
CA PRO A 132 -25.08 24.69 -1.13
C PRO A 132 -23.83 24.28 -0.38
N LYS A 133 -23.91 24.25 0.97
CA LYS A 133 -22.80 23.85 1.83
C LYS A 133 -22.15 22.61 1.22
N TYR A 134 -20.82 22.53 1.23
CA TYR A 134 -20.09 21.38 0.66
C TYR A 134 -20.69 20.02 1.06
N GLU A 135 -21.22 19.97 2.29
CA GLU A 135 -21.99 18.85 2.82
C GLU A 135 -23.25 18.51 1.99
N THR A 136 -24.09 19.48 1.63
CA THR A 136 -25.28 19.29 0.78
C THR A 136 -24.90 18.82 -0.63
N MET A 137 -23.78 19.33 -1.15
CA MET A 137 -23.22 18.88 -2.42
C MET A 137 -22.76 17.43 -2.35
N GLU A 138 -22.03 17.05 -1.31
CA GLU A 138 -21.60 15.66 -1.08
C GLU A 138 -22.82 14.74 -0.95
N GLN A 139 -23.88 15.16 -0.27
CA GLN A 139 -25.12 14.39 -0.13
C GLN A 139 -25.83 14.13 -1.46
N LEU A 140 -26.04 15.18 -2.28
CA LEU A 140 -26.62 15.05 -3.62
C LEU A 140 -25.78 14.09 -4.49
N THR A 141 -24.46 14.20 -4.37
CA THR A 141 -23.51 13.37 -5.11
C THR A 141 -23.60 11.92 -4.71
N LEU A 142 -23.58 11.64 -3.40
CA LEU A 142 -23.72 10.28 -2.88
C LEU A 142 -25.09 9.70 -3.25
N SER A 143 -26.14 10.53 -3.27
CA SER A 143 -27.48 10.12 -3.68
C SER A 143 -27.52 9.68 -5.15
N ASN A 144 -26.82 10.39 -6.04
CA ASN A 144 -26.79 10.07 -7.47
C ASN A 144 -25.83 8.92 -7.79
N VAL A 145 -24.71 8.81 -7.06
CA VAL A 145 -23.66 7.81 -7.33
C VAL A 145 -23.96 6.47 -6.69
N GLY A 146 -24.64 6.44 -5.55
CA GLY A 146 -24.94 5.18 -4.87
C GLY A 146 -25.68 4.17 -5.75
N PRO A 147 -26.78 4.55 -6.43
CA PRO A 147 -27.50 3.67 -7.34
C PRO A 147 -26.64 3.11 -8.48
N ILE A 148 -25.67 3.88 -9.01
CA ILE A 148 -24.74 3.44 -10.07
C ILE A 148 -23.92 2.22 -9.59
N TYR A 149 -23.57 2.18 -8.31
CA TYR A 149 -22.85 1.06 -7.70
C TYR A 149 -23.78 0.05 -7.01
N GLY A 150 -25.10 0.13 -7.25
CA GLY A 150 -26.09 -0.75 -6.63
C GLY A 150 -26.29 -0.53 -5.12
N VAL A 151 -25.90 0.63 -4.59
CA VAL A 151 -26.00 0.95 -3.17
C VAL A 151 -27.02 2.07 -2.96
N VAL A 152 -28.16 1.75 -2.34
CA VAL A 152 -29.19 2.76 -2.00
C VAL A 152 -29.07 3.17 -0.54
N LYS A 153 -29.19 4.48 -0.26
CA LYS A 153 -29.13 5.02 1.11
C LYS A 153 -30.31 4.50 1.91
N LYS A 154 -30.05 3.96 3.11
CA LYS A 154 -31.13 3.63 4.05
C LYS A 154 -31.59 4.89 4.80
N GLN A 155 -32.87 4.95 5.18
CA GLN A 155 -33.48 6.13 5.78
C GLN A 155 -32.70 6.61 7.02
N ASP A 156 -32.38 5.70 7.94
CA ASP A 156 -31.65 6.00 9.20
C ASP A 156 -30.12 5.94 9.07
N GLU A 157 -29.59 5.73 7.85
CA GLU A 157 -28.14 5.63 7.67
C GLU A 157 -27.49 7.03 7.57
N SER A 158 -26.41 7.21 8.33
CA SER A 158 -25.53 8.38 8.21
C SER A 158 -24.89 8.46 6.82
N TRP A 159 -24.78 9.67 6.26
CA TRP A 159 -24.09 9.94 5.00
C TRP A 159 -22.64 9.43 4.97
N LYS A 160 -21.93 9.47 6.10
CA LYS A 160 -20.58 8.89 6.22
C LYS A 160 -20.59 7.39 6.00
N HIS A 161 -21.60 6.71 6.54
CA HIS A 161 -21.73 5.26 6.45
C HIS A 161 -22.17 4.85 5.03
N TYR A 162 -23.09 5.60 4.44
CA TYR A 162 -23.51 5.41 3.05
C TYR A 162 -22.35 5.57 2.06
N ARG A 163 -21.53 6.63 2.19
CA ARG A 163 -20.30 6.82 1.41
C ARG A 163 -19.35 5.64 1.52
N ARG A 164 -19.19 5.09 2.73
CA ARG A 164 -18.33 3.92 2.97
C ARG A 164 -18.85 2.68 2.24
N ARG A 165 -20.17 2.48 2.16
CA ARG A 165 -20.77 1.38 1.39
C ARG A 165 -20.56 1.55 -0.11
N ILE A 166 -20.75 2.76 -0.65
CA ILE A 166 -20.48 3.07 -2.07
C ILE A 166 -19.01 2.79 -2.39
N LEU A 167 -18.08 3.24 -1.56
CA LEU A 167 -16.64 2.97 -1.72
C LEU A 167 -16.29 1.47 -1.65
N LYS A 168 -17.07 0.69 -0.90
CA LYS A 168 -16.90 -0.77 -0.80
C LYS A 168 -17.43 -1.45 -2.07
N ALA A 169 -18.59 -1.03 -2.57
CA ALA A 169 -19.17 -1.54 -3.81
C ALA A 169 -18.34 -1.19 -5.06
N ALA A 170 -17.81 0.04 -5.12
CA ALA A 170 -16.88 0.44 -6.17
C ALA A 170 -15.61 -0.41 -6.19
N ARG A 171 -15.10 -0.79 -5.00
CA ARG A 171 -13.96 -1.71 -4.89
C ARG A 171 -14.28 -3.12 -5.37
N THR A 172 -15.46 -3.64 -5.06
CA THR A 172 -15.85 -5.00 -5.49
C THR A 172 -16.03 -5.05 -7.00
N LEU A 173 -16.63 -4.01 -7.60
CA LEU A 173 -16.74 -3.88 -9.05
C LEU A 173 -15.36 -3.80 -9.73
N ASP A 174 -14.44 -3.00 -9.20
CA ASP A 174 -13.08 -2.92 -9.74
C ASP A 174 -12.34 -4.26 -9.66
N THR A 175 -12.47 -5.01 -8.55
CA THR A 175 -11.86 -6.35 -8.45
C THR A 175 -12.46 -7.36 -9.42
N VAL A 176 -13.77 -7.32 -9.62
CA VAL A 176 -14.46 -8.22 -10.57
C VAL A 176 -14.03 -7.87 -11.99
N ASN A 177 -13.95 -6.58 -12.33
CA ASN A 177 -13.48 -6.15 -13.64
C ASN A 177 -12.01 -6.54 -13.88
N VAL A 178 -11.13 -6.43 -12.88
CA VAL A 178 -9.73 -6.86 -12.97
C VAL A 178 -9.61 -8.39 -13.11
N GLN A 179 -10.48 -9.17 -12.48
CA GLN A 179 -10.50 -10.64 -12.63
C GLN A 179 -11.05 -11.08 -14.00
N ASN A 180 -11.98 -10.32 -14.57
CA ASN A 180 -12.58 -10.57 -15.88
C ASN A 180 -11.74 -9.99 -17.03
N ALA A 181 -10.71 -9.21 -16.76
CA ALA A 181 -9.83 -8.67 -17.77
C ALA A 181 -9.07 -9.82 -18.47
N PRO A 182 -9.05 -9.88 -19.81
CA PRO A 182 -8.32 -10.90 -20.54
C PRO A 182 -6.85 -10.86 -20.11
N LYS A 183 -6.31 -12.01 -19.69
CA LYS A 183 -4.89 -12.11 -19.28
C LYS A 183 -4.02 -11.57 -20.41
N PRO A 184 -3.00 -10.75 -20.12
CA PRO A 184 -2.08 -10.30 -21.14
C PRO A 184 -1.49 -11.54 -21.81
N ARG A 185 -1.72 -11.65 -23.12
CA ARG A 185 -1.12 -12.66 -23.98
C ARG A 185 0.40 -12.47 -23.81
N LYS A 186 1.06 -13.44 -23.19
CA LYS A 186 2.51 -13.48 -23.18
C LYS A 186 2.91 -13.76 -24.64
N GLU A 187 3.47 -12.76 -25.29
CA GLU A 187 4.21 -12.93 -26.54
C GLU A 187 5.52 -13.68 -26.27
#